data_AF-A0A8S3QWJ4-F1
#
_entry.id   AF-A0A8S3QWJ4-F1
#
_cell.length_a   1.000
_cell.length_b   1.000
_cell.length_c   1.000
_cell.angle_alpha   90.00
_cell.angle_beta   90.00
_cell.angle_gamma   90.00
#
_symmetry.space_group_name_H-M   'P 1'
#
loop_
_entity.id
_entity.type
_entity.pdbx_description
1 polymer ?
#
loop_
_entity_poly.entity_id
_entity_poly.type
_entity_poly.pdbx_seq_one_letter_code
_entity_poly.pdbx_strand_id
1 'polypeptide(L)'
;MSAVFLHVGQCGNQIGKAFWKKTSQDKAVHEGHTFIHPDGKQRSVHVDSEPKVVQKACKGLKIRDGNIVSGKRGRGTNWALGYHGLKKSGEDHILEDTSNQVRKEIERCDMYSGCIMMHSLTGGTGSGLGSHLCEAMREEYPMNHLISCTVAPCLTGESPLQNYNALLTLSYLQRNTDCVVLTYNDDVLGKLQRKMESVSFDAMNTSIASALGGVFLPTDTMTPKSGPSIGMEPWEMIRSVCPLPANKFVQVHHIAKSKLSWAGLQKQMSQGIRRHDSKGNVFGSIGNVVIARGDSTETFYPQMTQGLEKKFRKSFNTVSWNPFPIDIWTAKTNSIGPKDTASITVASNSESIVEYLETVYERSRVKFAAKAYLHWYNKYGVTNEDFEEAFDVVEDIIQNYKRLFVRVTGLIDWAAAIAAAGTAASAVTSGASVLNGLLGGSGYSVVCTVEVENWTKYPLIYPESYINGGIIQAPPVVVRPGQREQFVAHKTGNTATGTYGTASWLISSTGKRAVVMWSCPYSFDLHSNELGVGLTDKGVTQHKDWFQQMETGTSGSGLNFRRGEYYQHTKTISIKDSQFEVTGIMGTSHKAKARIIVRPFELNDLADSLKVQVEKIPIVG
;
A
#
# COMPACT_ATOMS: atom_id res chain seq x y z
N MET A 1 -1.52 -14.27 32.03
CA MET A 1 -1.90 -13.01 31.35
C MET A 1 -3.31 -13.11 30.84
N SER A 2 -4.09 -12.05 30.99
CA SER A 2 -5.54 -12.10 30.92
C SER A 2 -6.07 -11.07 29.93
N ALA A 3 -6.98 -11.50 29.05
CA ALA A 3 -7.73 -10.62 28.16
C ALA A 3 -9.19 -10.53 28.62
N VAL A 4 -9.72 -9.30 28.66
CA VAL A 4 -11.15 -9.05 28.89
C VAL A 4 -11.80 -8.71 27.57
N PHE A 5 -12.93 -9.35 27.26
CA PHE A 5 -13.69 -9.10 26.05
C PHE A 5 -14.87 -8.17 26.33
N LEU A 6 -15.02 -7.14 25.51
CA LEU A 6 -16.12 -6.19 25.61
C LEU A 6 -16.96 -6.26 24.33
N HIS A 7 -18.18 -6.78 24.44
CA HIS A 7 -19.09 -6.95 23.30
C HIS A 7 -20.14 -5.84 23.33
N VAL A 8 -20.13 -4.96 22.32
CA VAL A 8 -20.95 -3.74 22.32
C VAL A 8 -21.93 -3.72 21.16
N GLY A 9 -23.21 -3.53 21.49
CA GLY A 9 -24.33 -3.46 20.55
C GLY A 9 -24.66 -4.81 19.90
N GLN A 10 -25.70 -4.80 19.06
CA GLN A 10 -26.24 -6.01 18.46
C GLN A 10 -25.20 -6.84 17.71
N CYS A 11 -24.41 -6.19 16.84
CA CYS A 11 -23.40 -6.85 16.02
C CYS A 11 -22.30 -7.48 16.90
N GLY A 12 -21.72 -6.70 17.80
CA GLY A 12 -20.68 -7.16 18.73
C GLY A 12 -21.13 -8.35 19.57
N ASN A 13 -22.33 -8.27 20.16
CA ASN A 13 -22.89 -9.34 20.99
C ASN A 13 -23.15 -10.64 20.20
N GLN A 14 -23.66 -10.56 18.98
CA GLN A 14 -23.91 -11.74 18.15
C GLN A 14 -22.61 -12.41 17.68
N ILE A 15 -21.60 -11.62 17.31
CA ILE A 15 -20.27 -12.13 16.97
C ILE A 15 -19.60 -12.74 18.19
N GLY A 16 -19.68 -12.08 19.35
CA GLY A 16 -19.19 -12.58 20.63
C GLY A 16 -19.78 -13.93 21.00
N LYS A 17 -21.11 -14.09 20.81
CA LYS A 17 -21.77 -15.39 21.00
C LYS A 17 -21.17 -16.48 20.10
N ALA A 18 -21.02 -16.19 18.82
CA ALA A 18 -20.47 -17.13 17.84
C ALA A 18 -18.99 -17.47 18.15
N PHE A 19 -18.21 -16.47 18.57
CA PHE A 19 -16.83 -16.61 19.00
C PHE A 19 -16.72 -17.54 20.20
N TRP A 20 -17.42 -17.25 21.30
CA TRP A 20 -17.40 -18.07 22.50
C TRP A 20 -17.88 -19.50 22.26
N LYS A 21 -18.89 -19.71 21.40
CA LYS A 21 -19.35 -21.06 21.03
C LYS A 21 -18.27 -21.89 20.35
N LYS A 22 -17.37 -21.25 19.59
CA LYS A 22 -16.25 -21.90 18.91
C LYS A 22 -15.04 -22.09 19.83
N THR A 23 -14.64 -21.04 20.54
CA THR A 23 -13.41 -21.05 21.33
C THR A 23 -13.54 -21.84 22.63
N SER A 24 -14.74 -21.94 23.21
CA SER A 24 -14.98 -22.73 24.43
C SER A 24 -14.89 -24.24 24.23
N GLN A 25 -14.64 -24.73 23.02
CA GLN A 25 -14.40 -26.16 22.76
C GLN A 25 -12.92 -26.53 22.86
N ASP A 26 -12.03 -25.52 22.91
CA ASP A 26 -10.59 -25.71 22.95
C ASP A 26 -10.12 -25.99 24.39
N LYS A 27 -9.38 -27.10 24.57
CA LYS A 27 -8.79 -27.47 25.86
C LYS A 27 -7.77 -26.44 26.34
N ALA A 28 -7.00 -25.83 25.44
CA ALA A 28 -6.00 -24.81 25.77
C ALA A 28 -6.65 -23.53 26.34
N VAL A 29 -7.89 -23.24 25.95
CA VAL A 29 -8.66 -22.12 26.52
C VAL A 29 -9.14 -22.43 27.95
N HIS A 30 -9.43 -23.70 28.23
CA HIS A 30 -9.83 -24.16 29.57
C HIS A 30 -8.65 -24.26 30.54
N GLU A 31 -7.49 -24.71 30.06
CA GLU A 31 -6.29 -24.92 30.87
C GLU A 31 -5.44 -23.63 31.00
N GLY A 32 -5.46 -22.74 30.00
CA GLY A 32 -4.55 -21.59 29.90
C GLY A 32 -4.98 -20.30 30.61
N HIS A 33 -6.15 -20.28 31.27
CA HIS A 33 -6.67 -19.12 32.02
C HIS A 33 -6.59 -17.74 31.31
N THR A 34 -6.46 -17.65 29.98
CA THR A 34 -6.29 -16.36 29.28
C THR A 34 -7.62 -15.65 29.06
N PHE A 35 -8.65 -16.40 28.67
CA PHE A 35 -9.99 -15.90 28.30
C PHE A 35 -11.08 -16.31 29.27
N ILE A 36 -10.79 -17.30 30.12
CA ILE A 36 -11.72 -17.87 31.10
C ILE A 36 -11.08 -17.76 32.48
N HIS A 37 -11.88 -17.37 33.45
CA HIS A 37 -11.49 -17.35 34.86
C HIS A 37 -11.32 -18.77 35.42
N PRO A 38 -10.57 -18.96 36.52
CA PRO A 38 -10.42 -20.28 37.14
C PRO A 38 -11.75 -20.95 37.53
N ASP A 39 -12.82 -20.17 37.79
CA ASP A 39 -14.17 -20.67 38.07
C ASP A 39 -14.95 -21.14 36.82
N GLY A 40 -14.31 -21.13 35.65
CA GLY A 40 -14.89 -21.53 34.36
C GLY A 40 -15.79 -20.47 33.71
N LYS A 41 -15.87 -19.24 34.27
CA LYS A 41 -16.62 -18.12 33.68
C LYS A 41 -15.80 -17.37 32.65
N GLN A 42 -16.42 -16.99 31.54
CA GLN A 42 -15.80 -16.22 30.46
C GLN A 42 -15.50 -14.78 30.93
N ARG A 43 -14.32 -14.28 30.57
CA ARG A 43 -13.90 -12.88 30.81
C ARG A 43 -14.54 -11.96 29.79
N SER A 44 -15.84 -11.77 29.89
CA SER A 44 -16.58 -10.93 28.96
C SER A 44 -17.66 -10.11 29.62
N VAL A 45 -17.80 -8.87 29.13
CA VAL A 45 -18.91 -7.96 29.40
C VAL A 45 -19.69 -7.76 28.10
N HIS A 46 -21.01 -7.87 28.19
CA HIS A 46 -21.94 -7.77 27.07
C HIS A 46 -22.87 -6.59 27.28
N VAL A 47 -22.88 -5.66 26.33
CA VAL A 47 -23.55 -4.37 26.47
C VAL A 47 -24.46 -4.13 25.29
N ASP A 48 -25.73 -3.83 25.55
CA ASP A 48 -26.60 -3.25 24.52
C ASP A 48 -27.64 -2.30 25.11
N SER A 49 -28.03 -1.29 24.35
CA SER A 49 -29.13 -0.41 24.73
C SER A 49 -30.49 -1.11 24.69
N GLU A 50 -30.56 -2.28 24.03
CA GLU A 50 -31.77 -3.10 23.90
C GLU A 50 -31.66 -4.43 24.68
N PRO A 51 -32.38 -4.58 25.83
CA PRO A 51 -32.26 -5.74 26.70
C PRO A 51 -32.53 -7.09 26.01
N LYS A 52 -33.52 -7.16 25.11
CA LYS A 52 -33.90 -8.40 24.41
C LYS A 52 -32.76 -8.93 23.53
N VAL A 53 -31.99 -8.04 22.92
CA VAL A 53 -30.91 -8.38 22.00
C VAL A 53 -29.74 -8.99 22.78
N VAL A 54 -29.30 -8.31 23.85
CA VAL A 54 -28.17 -8.77 24.67
C VAL A 54 -28.50 -10.07 25.41
N GLN A 55 -29.71 -10.21 25.95
CA GLN A 55 -30.14 -11.45 26.62
C GLN A 55 -30.17 -12.65 25.66
N LYS A 56 -30.68 -12.46 24.44
CA LYS A 56 -30.68 -13.52 23.41
C LYS A 56 -29.26 -13.90 22.97
N ALA A 57 -28.36 -12.93 22.88
CA ALA A 57 -26.96 -13.16 22.56
C ALA A 57 -26.24 -13.93 23.67
N CYS A 58 -26.50 -13.59 24.93
CA CYS A 58 -25.87 -14.21 26.10
C CYS A 58 -26.41 -15.61 26.42
N LYS A 59 -27.57 -15.99 25.88
CA LYS A 59 -28.16 -17.32 26.12
C LYS A 59 -27.19 -18.45 25.74
N GLY A 60 -26.81 -19.26 26.73
CA GLY A 60 -25.89 -20.39 26.59
C GLY A 60 -24.42 -20.07 26.84
N LEU A 61 -24.08 -18.81 27.14
CA LEU A 61 -22.72 -18.41 27.51
C LEU A 61 -22.47 -18.63 29.01
N LYS A 62 -21.22 -18.95 29.36
CA LYS A 62 -20.79 -19.12 30.76
C LYS A 62 -20.29 -17.79 31.33
N ILE A 63 -21.16 -16.78 31.39
CA ILE A 63 -20.82 -15.45 31.93
C ILE A 63 -21.43 -15.25 33.33
N ARG A 64 -21.04 -14.15 33.98
CA ARG A 64 -21.68 -13.71 35.23
C ARG A 64 -22.88 -12.83 34.90
N ASP A 65 -23.95 -12.94 35.68
CA ASP A 65 -25.20 -12.22 35.38
C ASP A 65 -25.00 -10.70 35.39
N GLY A 66 -24.15 -10.19 36.29
CA GLY A 66 -23.78 -8.78 36.33
C GLY A 66 -23.05 -8.27 35.09
N ASN A 67 -22.45 -9.14 34.28
CA ASN A 67 -21.71 -8.75 33.08
C ASN A 67 -22.64 -8.54 31.86
N ILE A 68 -23.95 -8.74 32.04
CA ILE A 68 -24.97 -8.38 31.04
C ILE A 68 -25.47 -6.99 31.41
N VAL A 69 -24.95 -5.97 30.73
CA VAL A 69 -25.32 -4.58 30.94
C VAL A 69 -26.31 -4.18 29.84
N SER A 70 -27.44 -3.59 30.23
CA SER A 70 -28.44 -3.17 29.25
C SER A 70 -29.02 -1.79 29.54
N GLY A 71 -29.21 -1.00 28.49
CA GLY A 71 -29.88 0.30 28.57
C GLY A 71 -31.40 0.17 28.69
N LYS A 72 -32.05 1.30 28.99
CA LYS A 72 -33.52 1.39 29.09
C LYS A 72 -34.20 1.71 27.74
N ARG A 73 -33.46 2.33 26.81
CA ARG A 73 -33.96 2.76 25.50
C ARG A 73 -32.91 2.51 24.42
N GLY A 74 -33.37 2.09 23.24
CA GLY A 74 -32.50 1.94 22.08
C GLY A 74 -31.88 3.28 21.66
N ARG A 75 -30.63 3.24 21.23
CA ARG A 75 -29.87 4.42 20.77
C ARG A 75 -30.00 4.68 19.25
N GLY A 76 -30.87 3.93 18.57
CA GLY A 76 -31.13 4.05 17.14
C GLY A 76 -29.86 3.85 16.29
N THR A 77 -29.86 4.40 15.08
CA THR A 77 -28.71 4.39 14.15
C THR A 77 -27.96 5.73 14.18
N ASN A 78 -27.83 6.35 15.35
CA ASN A 78 -27.21 7.67 15.51
C ASN A 78 -26.01 7.60 16.47
N TRP A 79 -24.81 7.91 15.95
CA TRP A 79 -23.57 7.89 16.72
C TRP A 79 -23.57 8.90 17.87
N ALA A 80 -24.11 10.13 17.68
CA ALA A 80 -24.09 11.17 18.70
C ALA A 80 -24.93 10.81 19.94
N LEU A 81 -26.11 10.23 19.72
CA LEU A 81 -26.93 9.66 20.81
C LEU A 81 -26.22 8.44 21.44
N GLY A 82 -25.54 7.64 20.62
CA GLY A 82 -24.64 6.59 21.03
C GLY A 82 -23.56 7.04 22.00
N TYR A 83 -22.90 8.14 21.71
CA TYR A 83 -21.73 8.63 22.44
C TYR A 83 -22.12 9.44 23.68
N HIS A 84 -22.95 10.47 23.54
CA HIS A 84 -23.33 11.35 24.67
C HIS A 84 -24.47 10.81 25.54
N GLY A 85 -25.23 9.82 25.05
CA GLY A 85 -26.48 9.42 25.70
C GLY A 85 -27.52 10.54 25.75
N LEU A 86 -28.55 10.38 26.57
CA LEU A 86 -29.57 11.40 26.79
C LEU A 86 -29.11 12.38 27.88
N LYS A 87 -28.74 13.61 27.48
CA LYS A 87 -28.31 14.68 28.42
C LYS A 87 -29.39 15.14 29.42
N LYS A 88 -30.66 14.77 29.23
CA LYS A 88 -31.74 15.11 30.17
C LYS A 88 -31.90 13.99 31.22
N SER A 89 -31.46 14.31 32.45
CA SER A 89 -31.76 13.64 33.73
C SER A 89 -31.42 12.16 33.85
N GLY A 90 -30.19 11.84 34.29
CA GLY A 90 -29.85 10.65 35.09
C GLY A 90 -30.22 9.25 34.56
N GLU A 91 -30.61 9.11 33.29
CA GLU A 91 -31.24 7.87 32.80
C GLU A 91 -30.29 6.89 32.09
N ASP A 92 -29.03 7.27 31.84
CA ASP A 92 -28.14 6.50 30.96
C ASP A 92 -26.80 6.15 31.61
N HIS A 93 -26.86 5.47 32.76
CA HIS A 93 -25.69 4.89 33.46
C HIS A 93 -25.02 3.74 32.71
N ILE A 94 -25.43 3.41 31.47
CA ILE A 94 -24.89 2.24 30.77
C ILE A 94 -23.37 2.31 30.58
N LEU A 95 -22.81 3.51 30.41
CA LEU A 95 -21.36 3.71 30.34
C LEU A 95 -20.70 3.39 31.68
N GLU A 96 -21.15 4.05 32.76
CA GLU A 96 -20.63 3.86 34.11
C GLU A 96 -20.80 2.41 34.59
N ASP A 97 -21.96 1.81 34.35
CA ASP A 97 -22.28 0.41 34.67
C ASP A 97 -21.35 -0.54 33.91
N THR A 98 -21.12 -0.26 32.62
CA THR A 98 -20.18 -1.04 31.80
C THR A 98 -18.76 -0.91 32.33
N SER A 99 -18.26 0.31 32.53
CA SER A 99 -16.90 0.54 33.05
C SER A 99 -16.71 -0.10 34.42
N ASN A 100 -17.71 0.00 35.31
CA ASN A 100 -17.68 -0.65 36.62
C ASN A 100 -17.64 -2.19 36.50
N GLN A 101 -18.34 -2.79 35.54
CA GLN A 101 -18.27 -4.24 35.33
C GLN A 101 -16.98 -4.69 34.66
N VAL A 102 -16.45 -3.89 33.72
CA VAL A 102 -15.13 -4.14 33.14
C VAL A 102 -14.07 -4.07 34.24
N ARG A 103 -14.11 -3.06 35.12
CA ARG A 103 -13.22 -2.95 36.29
C ARG A 103 -13.28 -4.20 37.17
N LYS A 104 -14.49 -4.67 37.53
CA LYS A 104 -14.66 -5.90 38.31
C LYS A 104 -14.12 -7.15 37.61
N GLU A 105 -14.19 -7.23 36.29
CA GLU A 105 -13.59 -8.33 35.53
C GLU A 105 -12.06 -8.24 35.48
N ILE A 106 -11.51 -7.03 35.40
CA ILE A 106 -10.07 -6.75 35.46
C ILE A 106 -9.51 -7.08 36.84
N GLU A 107 -10.15 -6.64 37.92
CA GLU A 107 -9.74 -6.92 39.31
C GLU A 107 -9.74 -8.41 39.66
N ARG A 108 -10.52 -9.23 38.93
CA ARG A 108 -10.51 -10.69 39.04
C ARG A 108 -9.36 -11.36 38.28
N CYS A 109 -8.60 -10.61 37.49
CA CYS A 109 -7.47 -11.13 36.75
C CYS A 109 -6.18 -10.94 37.54
N ASP A 110 -5.40 -12.00 37.73
CA ASP A 110 -4.08 -11.91 38.37
C ASP A 110 -3.12 -11.00 37.59
N MET A 111 -3.24 -10.99 36.26
CA MET A 111 -2.43 -10.15 35.38
C MET A 111 -3.24 -9.72 34.15
N TYR A 112 -3.83 -8.53 34.21
CA TYR A 112 -4.55 -7.92 33.10
C TYR A 112 -3.60 -7.34 32.05
N SER A 113 -3.73 -7.79 30.80
CA SER A 113 -2.86 -7.36 29.69
C SER A 113 -3.57 -6.41 28.73
N GLY A 114 -4.88 -6.55 28.54
CA GLY A 114 -5.62 -5.69 27.63
C GLY A 114 -7.06 -6.12 27.37
N CYS A 115 -7.76 -5.28 26.62
CA CYS A 115 -9.16 -5.45 26.24
C CYS A 115 -9.31 -5.70 24.74
N ILE A 116 -10.21 -6.62 24.39
CA ILE A 116 -10.63 -6.87 23.00
C ILE A 116 -12.10 -6.46 22.89
N MET A 117 -12.36 -5.38 22.17
CA MET A 117 -13.71 -4.86 21.97
C MET A 117 -14.29 -5.35 20.65
N MET A 118 -15.48 -5.95 20.65
CA MET A 118 -16.21 -6.35 19.45
C MET A 118 -17.42 -5.44 19.25
N HIS A 119 -17.47 -4.74 18.12
CA HIS A 119 -18.54 -3.76 17.84
C HIS A 119 -18.75 -3.53 16.33
N SER A 120 -19.59 -2.56 15.95
CA SER A 120 -19.80 -2.17 14.56
C SER A 120 -19.54 -0.68 14.32
N LEU A 121 -19.23 -0.31 13.08
CA LEU A 121 -18.95 1.09 12.70
C LEU A 121 -20.20 1.98 12.60
N THR A 122 -21.41 1.43 12.52
CA THR A 122 -22.60 2.22 12.10
C THR A 122 -23.84 2.13 12.99
N GLY A 123 -23.88 1.26 14.00
CA GLY A 123 -25.03 1.20 14.92
C GLY A 123 -24.92 2.24 16.03
N GLY A 124 -26.01 2.83 16.54
CA GLY A 124 -25.91 3.85 17.61
C GLY A 124 -25.18 3.34 18.85
N THR A 125 -25.51 2.14 19.34
CA THR A 125 -24.79 1.50 20.45
C THR A 125 -23.38 1.06 20.03
N GLY A 126 -23.26 0.28 18.95
CA GLY A 126 -21.96 -0.30 18.55
C GLY A 126 -20.91 0.75 18.16
N SER A 127 -21.34 1.83 17.52
CA SER A 127 -20.46 2.89 17.01
C SER A 127 -20.24 3.98 18.06
N GLY A 128 -21.30 4.64 18.53
CA GLY A 128 -21.21 5.76 19.47
C GLY A 128 -20.82 5.34 20.89
N LEU A 129 -21.58 4.42 21.51
CA LEU A 129 -21.23 3.94 22.86
C LEU A 129 -19.90 3.18 22.84
N GLY A 130 -19.63 2.42 21.77
CA GLY A 130 -18.33 1.78 21.55
C GLY A 130 -17.18 2.79 21.48
N SER A 131 -17.35 3.94 20.82
CA SER A 131 -16.33 5.00 20.75
C SER A 131 -16.04 5.61 22.13
N HIS A 132 -17.10 5.86 22.92
CA HIS A 132 -16.96 6.37 24.29
C HIS A 132 -16.30 5.34 25.22
N LEU A 133 -16.66 4.07 25.10
CA LEU A 133 -16.02 3.00 25.86
C LEU A 133 -14.53 2.85 25.50
N CYS A 134 -14.15 3.00 24.23
CA CYS A 134 -12.74 3.01 23.84
C CYS A 134 -11.95 4.13 24.52
N GLU A 135 -12.50 5.33 24.55
CA GLU A 135 -11.90 6.49 25.20
C GLU A 135 -11.77 6.28 26.70
N ALA A 136 -12.86 5.91 27.38
CA ALA A 136 -12.86 5.64 28.82
C ALA A 136 -11.86 4.53 29.20
N MET A 137 -11.75 3.48 28.39
CA MET A 137 -10.77 2.41 28.62
C MET A 137 -9.32 2.89 28.44
N ARG A 138 -9.06 3.77 27.46
CA ARG A 138 -7.73 4.34 27.23
C ARG A 138 -7.34 5.31 28.35
N GLU A 139 -8.28 6.08 28.87
CA GLU A 139 -8.07 6.99 30.00
C GLU A 139 -7.82 6.25 31.31
N GLU A 140 -8.64 5.23 31.62
CA GLU A 140 -8.53 4.48 32.88
C GLU A 140 -7.34 3.50 32.88
N TYR A 141 -7.01 2.90 31.72
CA TYR A 141 -5.96 1.88 31.58
C TYR A 141 -4.97 2.21 30.44
N PRO A 142 -4.18 3.31 30.54
CA PRO A 142 -3.38 3.83 29.43
C PRO A 142 -2.26 2.90 28.95
N MET A 143 -1.71 2.08 29.87
CA MET A 143 -0.59 1.16 29.59
C MET A 143 -1.05 -0.18 28.98
N ASN A 144 -2.35 -0.43 28.91
CA ASN A 144 -2.90 -1.70 28.46
C ASN A 144 -3.19 -1.71 26.96
N HIS A 145 -3.19 -2.91 26.37
CA HIS A 145 -3.53 -3.08 24.97
C HIS A 145 -5.04 -2.97 24.75
N LEU A 146 -5.44 -2.26 23.70
CA LEU A 146 -6.83 -2.17 23.26
C LEU A 146 -6.94 -2.53 21.77
N ILE A 147 -7.55 -3.69 21.50
CA ILE A 147 -7.86 -4.14 20.13
C ILE A 147 -9.35 -3.93 19.88
N SER A 148 -9.68 -3.21 18.81
CA SER A 148 -11.05 -3.14 18.30
C SER A 148 -11.25 -4.12 17.16
N CYS A 149 -12.15 -5.08 17.33
CA CYS A 149 -12.68 -5.94 16.28
C CYS A 149 -14.00 -5.36 15.79
N THR A 150 -13.95 -4.64 14.67
CA THR A 150 -15.10 -3.86 14.19
C THR A 150 -15.60 -4.33 12.83
N VAL A 151 -16.92 -4.28 12.66
CA VAL A 151 -17.58 -4.65 11.41
C VAL A 151 -18.04 -3.41 10.66
N ALA A 152 -17.56 -3.29 9.43
CA ALA A 152 -18.01 -2.31 8.46
C ALA A 152 -19.35 -2.72 7.82
N PRO A 153 -20.27 -1.76 7.61
CA PRO A 153 -21.53 -1.99 6.91
C PRO A 153 -21.29 -2.35 5.44
N CYS A 154 -22.33 -2.84 4.76
CA CYS A 154 -22.31 -2.98 3.31
C CYS A 154 -22.27 -1.61 2.61
N LEU A 155 -21.53 -1.50 1.51
CA LEU A 155 -21.36 -0.25 0.75
C LEU A 155 -22.65 0.23 0.07
N THR A 156 -23.59 -0.67 -0.25
CA THR A 156 -24.91 -0.32 -0.81
C THR A 156 -25.80 0.42 0.19
N GLY A 157 -25.46 0.33 1.47
CA GLY A 157 -25.97 1.13 2.55
C GLY A 157 -27.33 0.75 3.10
N GLU A 158 -27.41 0.58 4.41
CA GLU A 158 -28.64 0.23 5.13
C GLU A 158 -29.30 1.46 5.78
N SER A 159 -28.53 2.52 6.01
CA SER A 159 -28.99 3.76 6.65
C SER A 159 -28.38 5.00 6.00
N PRO A 160 -29.14 6.10 5.81
CA PRO A 160 -28.60 7.38 5.35
C PRO A 160 -27.48 7.93 6.24
N LEU A 161 -27.50 7.58 7.54
CA LEU A 161 -26.55 8.08 8.55
C LEU A 161 -25.24 7.29 8.60
N GLN A 162 -25.16 6.16 7.91
CA GLN A 162 -24.09 5.18 8.11
C GLN A 162 -22.68 5.74 7.88
N ASN A 163 -22.49 6.61 6.88
CA ASN A 163 -21.15 7.10 6.53
C ASN A 163 -20.63 8.06 7.60
N TYR A 164 -21.51 8.88 8.19
CA TYR A 164 -21.16 9.74 9.31
C TYR A 164 -20.86 8.94 10.57
N ASN A 165 -21.67 7.94 10.89
CA ASN A 165 -21.37 7.05 12.02
C ASN A 165 -20.01 6.36 11.84
N ALA A 166 -19.73 5.86 10.63
CA ALA A 166 -18.45 5.22 10.32
C ALA A 166 -17.28 6.21 10.40
N LEU A 167 -17.42 7.41 9.83
CA LEU A 167 -16.41 8.47 9.87
C LEU A 167 -16.02 8.82 11.32
N LEU A 168 -17.01 9.13 12.15
CA LEU A 168 -16.80 9.48 13.56
C LEU A 168 -16.15 8.31 14.32
N THR A 169 -16.66 7.10 14.13
CA THR A 169 -16.09 5.91 14.80
C THR A 169 -14.65 5.65 14.39
N LEU A 170 -14.32 5.75 13.09
CA LEU A 170 -12.96 5.54 12.59
C LEU A 170 -11.98 6.57 13.18
N SER A 171 -12.39 7.84 13.31
CA SER A 171 -11.60 8.88 13.96
C SER A 171 -11.28 8.53 15.42
N TYR A 172 -12.28 8.11 16.20
CA TYR A 172 -12.09 7.74 17.61
C TYR A 172 -11.24 6.46 17.77
N LEU A 173 -11.45 5.46 16.91
CA LEU A 173 -10.64 4.24 16.93
C LEU A 173 -9.17 4.54 16.63
N GLN A 174 -8.89 5.46 15.69
CA GLN A 174 -7.53 5.88 15.38
C GLN A 174 -6.84 6.56 16.56
N ARG A 175 -7.56 7.21 17.47
CA ARG A 175 -6.97 7.87 18.64
C ARG A 175 -6.74 6.91 19.80
N ASN A 176 -7.72 6.05 20.07
CA ASN A 176 -7.79 5.35 21.36
C ASN A 176 -7.32 3.89 21.32
N THR A 177 -7.29 3.24 20.14
CA THR A 177 -6.96 1.81 20.03
C THR A 177 -5.54 1.56 19.54
N ASP A 178 -4.97 0.39 19.83
CA ASP A 178 -3.63 -0.02 19.35
C ASP A 178 -3.72 -0.80 18.03
N CYS A 179 -4.85 -1.45 17.77
CA CYS A 179 -5.10 -2.20 16.56
C CYS A 179 -6.60 -2.24 16.25
N VAL A 180 -6.95 -1.97 15.00
CA VAL A 180 -8.33 -2.08 14.49
C VAL A 180 -8.40 -3.25 13.52
N VAL A 181 -8.95 -4.37 13.97
CA VAL A 181 -9.32 -5.50 13.12
C VAL A 181 -10.64 -5.18 12.43
N LEU A 182 -10.56 -4.80 11.15
CA LEU A 182 -11.71 -4.41 10.35
C LEU A 182 -12.21 -5.57 9.49
N THR A 183 -13.51 -5.85 9.58
CA THR A 183 -14.18 -6.85 8.73
C THR A 183 -15.28 -6.20 7.90
N TYR A 184 -15.28 -6.42 6.58
CA TYR A 184 -16.35 -5.94 5.70
C TYR A 184 -17.47 -6.97 5.55
N ASN A 185 -18.71 -6.54 5.76
CA ASN A 185 -19.87 -7.40 5.53
C ASN A 185 -19.96 -7.86 4.07
N ASP A 186 -19.65 -6.99 3.10
CA ASP A 186 -19.67 -7.33 1.67
C ASP A 186 -18.70 -8.47 1.33
N ASP A 187 -17.49 -8.45 1.89
CA ASP A 187 -16.48 -9.50 1.66
C ASP A 187 -16.90 -10.84 2.27
N VAL A 188 -17.45 -10.81 3.50
CA VAL A 188 -17.95 -12.03 4.16
C VAL A 188 -19.16 -12.59 3.41
N LEU A 189 -20.09 -11.74 2.99
CA LEU A 189 -21.27 -12.11 2.23
C LEU A 189 -20.88 -12.73 0.89
N GLY A 190 -20.04 -12.05 0.10
CA GLY A 190 -19.57 -12.52 -1.20
C GLY A 190 -18.77 -13.82 -1.11
N LYS A 191 -18.06 -14.08 0.01
CA LYS A 191 -17.39 -15.35 0.26
C LYS A 191 -18.39 -16.50 0.54
N LEU A 192 -19.47 -16.22 1.27
CA LEU A 192 -20.47 -17.23 1.64
C LEU A 192 -21.45 -17.53 0.51
N GLN A 193 -21.83 -16.53 -0.29
CA GLN A 193 -22.71 -16.70 -1.46
C GLN A 193 -22.11 -17.64 -2.52
N ARG A 194 -20.78 -17.72 -2.62
CA ARG A 194 -20.11 -18.71 -3.49
C ARG A 194 -20.30 -20.16 -3.04
N LYS A 195 -20.77 -20.39 -1.81
CA LYS A 195 -20.91 -21.72 -1.19
C LYS A 195 -22.35 -22.09 -0.84
N MET A 196 -23.22 -21.09 -0.68
CA MET A 196 -24.58 -21.25 -0.17
C MET A 196 -25.52 -20.34 -0.97
N GLU A 197 -26.70 -20.84 -1.33
CA GLU A 197 -27.71 -20.07 -2.07
C GLU A 197 -28.31 -18.93 -1.24
N SER A 198 -28.50 -19.15 0.08
CA SER A 198 -28.98 -18.15 1.02
C SER A 198 -28.03 -18.02 2.21
N VAL A 199 -27.60 -16.80 2.49
CA VAL A 199 -26.63 -16.49 3.56
C VAL A 199 -27.35 -15.84 4.73
N SER A 200 -27.30 -16.48 5.90
CA SER A 200 -27.85 -15.94 7.14
C SER A 200 -26.82 -15.14 7.94
N PHE A 201 -27.28 -14.22 8.80
CA PHE A 201 -26.41 -13.51 9.75
C PHE A 201 -25.64 -14.46 10.67
N ASP A 202 -26.26 -15.59 11.09
CA ASP A 202 -25.57 -16.60 11.90
C ASP A 202 -24.38 -17.23 11.15
N ALA A 203 -24.51 -17.46 9.83
CA ALA A 203 -23.42 -17.96 9.00
C ALA A 203 -22.29 -16.92 8.86
N MET A 204 -22.64 -15.64 8.66
CA MET A 204 -21.68 -14.53 8.63
C MET A 204 -20.94 -14.43 9.97
N ASN A 205 -21.67 -14.34 11.08
CA ASN A 205 -21.11 -14.27 12.44
C ASN A 205 -20.19 -15.47 12.74
N THR A 206 -20.57 -16.67 12.31
CA THR A 206 -19.74 -17.88 12.47
C THR A 206 -18.45 -17.81 11.65
N SER A 207 -18.49 -17.22 10.45
CA SER A 207 -17.30 -16.98 9.62
C SER A 207 -16.36 -15.97 10.27
N ILE A 208 -16.89 -14.86 10.77
CA ILE A 208 -16.11 -13.81 11.48
C ILE A 208 -15.51 -14.39 12.76
N ALA A 209 -16.30 -15.09 13.56
CA ALA A 209 -15.85 -15.78 14.78
C ALA A 209 -14.72 -16.78 14.50
N SER A 210 -14.76 -17.49 13.37
CA SER A 210 -13.68 -18.40 12.97
C SER A 210 -12.39 -17.65 12.63
N ALA A 211 -12.50 -16.50 11.97
CA ALA A 211 -11.36 -15.65 11.67
C ALA A 211 -10.70 -15.09 12.95
N LEU A 212 -11.51 -14.52 13.85
CA LEU A 212 -11.02 -13.99 15.13
C LEU A 212 -10.45 -15.10 16.03
N GLY A 213 -11.11 -16.25 16.11
CA GLY A 213 -10.57 -17.41 16.84
C GLY A 213 -9.24 -17.89 16.27
N GLY A 214 -9.10 -17.85 14.93
CA GLY A 214 -7.85 -18.17 14.21
C GLY A 214 -6.65 -17.40 14.71
N VAL A 215 -6.88 -16.11 14.98
CA VAL A 215 -5.89 -15.17 15.48
C VAL A 215 -5.67 -15.31 16.99
N PHE A 216 -6.73 -15.21 17.78
CA PHE A 216 -6.60 -14.98 19.22
C PHE A 216 -6.37 -16.26 20.04
N LEU A 217 -6.73 -17.44 19.55
CA LEU A 217 -6.50 -18.67 20.32
C LEU A 217 -4.99 -18.89 20.55
N PRO A 218 -4.58 -19.54 21.66
CA PRO A 218 -3.18 -19.87 21.91
C PRO A 218 -2.54 -20.68 20.76
N THR A 219 -1.21 -20.56 20.61
CA THR A 219 -0.42 -21.31 19.60
C THR A 219 0.79 -21.98 20.26
N ASP A 220 1.33 -23.03 19.64
CA ASP A 220 2.40 -23.86 20.22
C ASP A 220 3.81 -23.31 19.93
N THR A 221 3.95 -22.53 18.84
CA THR A 221 5.24 -21.98 18.41
C THR A 221 5.17 -20.46 18.39
N MET A 222 5.70 -19.88 19.46
CA MET A 222 6.03 -18.45 19.53
C MET A 222 7.54 -18.33 19.64
N THR A 223 8.25 -18.60 18.55
CA THR A 223 9.66 -18.21 18.44
C THR A 223 9.73 -17.00 17.52
N PRO A 224 9.50 -15.77 18.02
CA PRO A 224 10.01 -14.61 17.29
C PRO A 224 11.51 -14.82 17.10
N LYS A 225 12.08 -14.35 15.98
CA LYS A 225 13.53 -14.49 15.70
C LYS A 225 14.44 -13.89 16.79
N SER A 226 13.86 -13.20 17.78
CA SER A 226 14.49 -12.64 18.98
C SER A 226 14.61 -13.60 20.18
N GLY A 227 14.02 -14.81 20.18
CA GLY A 227 14.49 -15.92 21.03
C GLY A 227 13.61 -16.48 22.17
N PRO A 228 12.61 -15.78 22.75
CA PRO A 228 11.66 -16.44 23.67
C PRO A 228 10.17 -16.24 23.36
N SER A 229 9.38 -17.28 23.64
CA SER A 229 7.90 -17.31 23.64
C SER A 229 7.35 -16.72 24.94
N ILE A 230 6.37 -15.81 24.86
CA ILE A 230 5.76 -15.17 26.05
C ILE A 230 4.25 -15.51 26.21
N GLY A 231 3.60 -16.12 25.22
CA GLY A 231 2.18 -16.53 25.32
C GLY A 231 1.20 -15.33 25.34
N MET A 232 1.36 -14.41 24.38
CA MET A 232 0.69 -13.10 24.34
C MET A 232 -0.16 -12.90 23.07
N GLU A 233 -0.92 -13.91 22.62
CA GLU A 233 -1.43 -14.03 21.23
C GLU A 233 -2.58 -13.12 20.77
N PRO A 234 -3.20 -12.23 21.56
CA PRO A 234 -3.79 -11.06 20.94
C PRO A 234 -2.76 -9.93 20.77
N TRP A 235 -1.84 -9.77 21.72
CA TRP A 235 -0.98 -8.59 21.84
C TRP A 235 0.26 -8.64 20.95
N GLU A 236 0.88 -9.81 20.79
CA GLU A 236 1.99 -10.04 19.85
C GLU A 236 1.56 -9.82 18.39
N MET A 237 0.26 -9.98 18.10
CA MET A 237 -0.26 -9.63 16.78
C MET A 237 0.01 -8.16 16.52
N ILE A 238 -0.29 -7.28 17.48
CA ILE A 238 -0.12 -5.83 17.34
C ILE A 238 1.33 -5.51 16.95
N ARG A 239 2.32 -6.11 17.64
CA ARG A 239 3.74 -5.94 17.33
C ARG A 239 4.08 -6.33 15.90
N SER A 240 3.45 -7.40 15.40
CA SER A 240 3.76 -8.00 14.11
C SER A 240 3.07 -7.29 12.94
N VAL A 241 1.82 -6.84 13.12
CA VAL A 241 1.00 -6.25 12.05
C VAL A 241 0.88 -4.73 12.12
N CYS A 242 1.06 -4.11 13.28
CA CYS A 242 0.95 -2.65 13.49
C CYS A 242 2.31 -2.04 13.91
N PRO A 243 3.37 -2.10 13.09
CA PRO A 243 4.67 -1.54 13.46
C PRO A 243 4.66 0.00 13.51
N LEU A 244 3.64 0.65 12.94
CA LEU A 244 3.48 2.10 12.89
C LEU A 244 2.15 2.50 13.55
N PRO A 245 2.15 3.35 14.59
CA PRO A 245 0.91 3.75 15.29
C PRO A 245 -0.14 4.41 14.38
N ALA A 246 0.30 5.10 13.32
CA ALA A 246 -0.56 5.72 12.34
C ALA A 246 -1.27 4.71 11.41
N ASN A 247 -0.70 3.50 11.25
CA ASN A 247 -1.19 2.48 10.32
C ASN A 247 -1.50 1.20 11.09
N LYS A 248 -2.68 1.15 11.69
CA LYS A 248 -3.08 0.08 12.61
C LYS A 248 -4.36 -0.65 12.22
N PHE A 249 -4.78 -0.53 10.95
CA PHE A 249 -5.93 -1.25 10.41
C PHE A 249 -5.50 -2.60 9.85
N VAL A 250 -6.17 -3.66 10.29
CA VAL A 250 -5.82 -5.05 10.00
C VAL A 250 -7.04 -5.79 9.47
N GLN A 251 -6.85 -6.55 8.41
CA GLN A 251 -7.86 -7.46 7.88
C GLN A 251 -7.49 -8.91 8.24
N VAL A 252 -8.48 -9.69 8.65
CA VAL A 252 -8.27 -11.09 9.03
C VAL A 252 -9.01 -12.02 8.09
N HIS A 253 -8.28 -12.97 7.50
CA HIS A 253 -8.81 -13.96 6.58
C HIS A 253 -8.54 -15.37 7.10
N HIS A 254 -9.57 -16.22 7.08
CA HIS A 254 -9.48 -17.59 7.58
C HIS A 254 -10.00 -18.63 6.59
N ILE A 255 -9.28 -19.74 6.49
CA ILE A 255 -9.63 -20.93 5.69
C ILE A 255 -9.30 -22.18 6.49
N ALA A 256 -10.24 -23.13 6.54
CA ALA A 256 -10.05 -24.47 7.12
C ALA A 256 -10.54 -25.56 6.16
N LYS A 257 -9.74 -26.63 5.95
CA LYS A 257 -10.10 -27.79 5.10
C LYS A 257 -9.46 -29.10 5.61
N SER A 258 -10.10 -30.24 5.33
CA SER A 258 -9.72 -31.57 5.84
C SER A 258 -8.60 -32.29 5.08
N LYS A 259 -8.26 -31.90 3.83
CA LYS A 259 -7.36 -32.70 2.97
C LYS A 259 -6.58 -31.88 1.93
N LEU A 260 -5.92 -30.79 2.33
CA LEU A 260 -5.00 -30.05 1.43
C LEU A 260 -3.60 -29.95 2.05
N SER A 261 -2.58 -30.02 1.20
CA SER A 261 -1.22 -29.61 1.58
C SER A 261 -1.20 -28.13 1.99
N TRP A 262 -0.23 -27.73 2.81
CA TRP A 262 -0.05 -26.34 3.23
C TRP A 262 0.11 -25.38 2.05
N ALA A 263 0.81 -25.80 1.00
CA ALA A 263 0.92 -25.04 -0.25
C ALA A 263 -0.45 -24.84 -0.95
N GLY A 264 -1.33 -25.85 -0.88
CA GLY A 264 -2.68 -25.76 -1.42
C GLY A 264 -3.57 -24.82 -0.61
N LEU A 265 -3.48 -24.86 0.73
CA LEU A 265 -4.16 -23.90 1.61
C LEU A 265 -3.65 -22.47 1.38
N GLN A 266 -2.34 -22.27 1.23
CA GLN A 266 -1.74 -20.97 0.90
C GLN A 266 -2.22 -20.41 -0.44
N LYS A 267 -2.32 -21.27 -1.46
CA LYS A 267 -2.86 -20.87 -2.77
C LYS A 267 -4.31 -20.39 -2.66
N GLN A 268 -5.15 -21.14 -1.94
CA GLN A 268 -6.53 -20.75 -1.72
C GLN A 268 -6.66 -19.48 -0.87
N MET A 269 -5.79 -19.30 0.12
CA MET A 269 -5.72 -18.07 0.91
C MET A 269 -5.39 -16.88 0.01
N SER A 270 -4.35 -16.99 -0.81
CA SER A 270 -3.93 -15.92 -1.72
C SER A 270 -5.00 -15.58 -2.78
N GLN A 271 -5.84 -16.53 -3.16
CA GLN A 271 -6.97 -16.32 -4.07
C GLN A 271 -8.21 -15.77 -3.38
N GLY A 272 -8.36 -16.01 -2.07
CA GLY A 272 -9.50 -15.56 -1.28
C GLY A 272 -9.35 -14.13 -0.76
N ILE A 273 -8.13 -13.59 -0.74
CA ILE A 273 -7.83 -12.22 -0.33
C ILE A 273 -7.94 -11.29 -1.52
N ARG A 274 -8.54 -10.11 -1.31
CA ARG A 274 -8.60 -9.06 -2.31
C ARG A 274 -7.21 -8.45 -2.50
N ARG A 275 -6.61 -8.65 -3.68
CA ARG A 275 -5.24 -8.21 -3.98
C ARG A 275 -5.14 -7.00 -4.89
N HIS A 276 -6.24 -6.62 -5.53
CA HIS A 276 -6.24 -5.56 -6.52
C HIS A 276 -7.23 -4.46 -6.14
N ASP A 277 -6.83 -3.22 -6.36
CA ASP A 277 -7.70 -2.06 -6.29
C ASP A 277 -8.67 -2.02 -7.49
N SER A 278 -9.62 -1.10 -7.44
CA SER A 278 -10.61 -0.83 -8.49
C SER A 278 -9.96 -0.47 -9.85
N LYS A 279 -8.69 -0.05 -9.85
CA LYS A 279 -7.89 0.30 -11.03
C LYS A 279 -6.99 -0.85 -11.51
N GLY A 280 -7.04 -2.01 -10.85
CA GLY A 280 -6.29 -3.22 -11.21
C GLY A 280 -4.88 -3.32 -10.60
N ASN A 281 -4.42 -2.32 -9.86
CA ASN A 281 -3.10 -2.34 -9.24
C ASN A 281 -3.07 -3.24 -8.01
N VAL A 282 -1.90 -3.80 -7.71
CA VAL A 282 -1.72 -4.74 -6.59
C VAL A 282 -1.55 -3.98 -5.27
N PHE A 283 -2.37 -4.28 -4.26
CA PHE A 283 -2.21 -3.75 -2.90
C PHE A 283 -0.90 -4.21 -2.27
N GLY A 284 -0.21 -3.29 -1.59
CA GLY A 284 0.92 -3.63 -0.73
C GLY A 284 0.48 -4.02 0.69
N SER A 285 1.40 -4.65 1.44
CA SER A 285 1.21 -4.93 2.87
C SER A 285 2.42 -4.48 3.72
N ILE A 286 2.14 -3.95 4.92
CA ILE A 286 3.14 -3.47 5.89
C ILE A 286 3.68 -4.66 6.70
N GLY A 287 2.77 -5.44 7.29
CA GLY A 287 3.09 -6.56 8.17
C GLY A 287 1.97 -7.58 8.15
N ASN A 288 2.35 -8.86 8.24
CA ASN A 288 1.43 -9.98 8.14
C ASN A 288 1.79 -11.04 9.19
N VAL A 289 0.78 -11.64 9.80
CA VAL A 289 0.93 -12.84 10.63
C VAL A 289 0.18 -13.98 9.97
N VAL A 290 0.88 -15.09 9.73
CA VAL A 290 0.33 -16.33 9.18
C VAL A 290 0.24 -17.37 10.30
N ILE A 291 -0.97 -17.83 10.59
CA ILE A 291 -1.26 -18.73 11.70
C ILE A 291 -1.76 -20.04 11.12
N ALA A 292 -0.95 -21.09 11.21
CA ALA A 292 -1.29 -22.44 10.77
C ALA A 292 -1.76 -23.28 11.97
N ARG A 293 -2.97 -23.85 11.90
CA ARG A 293 -3.50 -24.72 12.96
C ARG A 293 -3.81 -26.10 12.40
N GLY A 294 -3.57 -27.15 13.19
CA GLY A 294 -3.70 -28.53 12.74
C GLY A 294 -2.40 -29.14 12.19
N ASP A 295 -1.23 -28.55 12.48
CA ASP A 295 0.08 -29.07 12.07
C ASP A 295 0.60 -30.14 13.03
N SER A 296 -0.17 -31.22 13.17
CA SER A 296 0.18 -32.35 14.05
C SER A 296 1.53 -33.01 13.71
N THR A 297 1.98 -32.89 12.46
CA THR A 297 3.23 -33.46 11.95
C THR A 297 4.40 -32.48 11.91
N GLU A 298 4.22 -31.24 12.40
CA GLU A 298 5.24 -30.17 12.39
C GLU A 298 5.85 -29.93 11.00
N THR A 299 5.05 -30.12 9.95
CA THR A 299 5.50 -30.03 8.55
C THR A 299 5.40 -28.62 7.98
N PHE A 300 4.64 -27.74 8.62
CA PHE A 300 4.43 -26.37 8.14
C PHE A 300 5.75 -25.59 8.16
N TYR A 301 6.50 -25.65 9.27
CA TYR A 301 7.72 -24.87 9.44
C TYR A 301 8.85 -25.28 8.46
N PRO A 302 9.17 -26.58 8.28
CA PRO A 302 10.11 -27.01 7.24
C PRO A 302 9.68 -26.58 5.82
N GLN A 303 8.38 -26.70 5.48
CA GLN A 303 7.88 -26.27 4.18
C GLN A 303 7.94 -24.74 3.98
N MET A 304 7.83 -23.96 5.06
CA MET A 304 8.04 -22.51 5.03
C MET A 304 9.46 -22.17 4.58
N THR A 305 10.47 -22.83 5.14
CA THR A 305 11.88 -22.63 4.75
C THR A 305 12.16 -23.08 3.30
N GLN A 306 11.38 -24.02 2.76
CA GLN A 306 11.51 -24.54 1.39
C GLN A 306 10.75 -23.72 0.33
N GLY A 307 10.25 -22.52 0.65
CA GLY A 307 9.74 -21.56 -0.33
C GLY A 307 8.27 -21.19 -0.23
N LEU A 308 7.52 -21.71 0.75
CA LEU A 308 6.16 -21.22 1.03
C LEU A 308 6.17 -19.77 1.52
N GLU A 309 7.20 -19.36 2.28
CA GLU A 309 7.40 -17.95 2.66
C GLU A 309 7.53 -17.04 1.44
N LYS A 310 8.33 -17.43 0.44
CA LYS A 310 8.49 -16.69 -0.82
C LYS A 310 7.16 -16.53 -1.56
N LYS A 311 6.28 -17.54 -1.51
CA LYS A 311 4.93 -17.45 -2.08
C LYS A 311 4.06 -16.45 -1.33
N PHE A 312 4.08 -16.44 0.00
CA PHE A 312 3.35 -15.45 0.79
C PHE A 312 3.88 -14.03 0.56
N ARG A 313 5.20 -13.81 0.59
CA ARG A 313 5.81 -12.49 0.31
C ARG A 313 5.38 -11.96 -1.06
N LYS A 314 5.40 -12.82 -2.09
CA LYS A 314 4.94 -12.48 -3.43
C LYS A 314 3.43 -12.20 -3.48
N SER A 315 2.62 -12.97 -2.75
CA SER A 315 1.17 -12.78 -2.71
C SER A 315 0.73 -11.47 -2.04
N PHE A 316 1.44 -11.03 -1.01
CA PHE A 316 1.08 -9.86 -0.20
C PHE A 316 1.80 -8.57 -0.59
N ASN A 317 2.71 -8.63 -1.58
CA ASN A 317 3.47 -7.47 -2.06
C ASN A 317 4.01 -6.61 -0.89
N THR A 318 4.79 -7.27 -0.02
CA THR A 318 5.27 -6.69 1.24
C THR A 318 6.22 -5.51 0.99
N VAL A 319 6.11 -4.47 1.81
CA VAL A 319 7.03 -3.32 1.78
C VAL A 319 8.51 -3.73 1.93
N SER A 320 9.41 -3.00 1.28
CA SER A 320 10.85 -3.30 1.27
C SER A 320 11.57 -2.91 2.55
N TRP A 321 11.08 -1.89 3.26
CA TRP A 321 11.72 -1.36 4.46
C TRP A 321 11.49 -2.23 5.70
N ASN A 322 10.44 -3.06 5.73
CA ASN A 322 10.19 -3.97 6.85
C ASN A 322 11.05 -5.24 6.67
N PRO A 323 12.05 -5.50 7.53
CA PRO A 323 12.91 -6.69 7.42
C PRO A 323 12.16 -8.00 7.74
N PHE A 324 11.07 -7.92 8.51
CA PHE A 324 10.27 -9.06 8.95
C PHE A 324 8.78 -8.85 8.63
N PRO A 325 8.40 -8.79 7.33
CA PRO A 325 7.03 -8.45 6.94
C PRO A 325 6.04 -9.61 7.08
N ILE A 326 6.52 -10.80 7.43
CA ILE A 326 5.72 -12.00 7.65
C ILE A 326 6.23 -12.72 8.90
N ASP A 327 5.37 -12.78 9.91
CA ASP A 327 5.53 -13.62 11.08
C ASP A 327 4.65 -14.88 10.97
N ILE A 328 5.08 -15.96 11.62
CA ILE A 328 4.50 -17.29 11.47
C ILE A 328 4.26 -17.91 12.82
N TRP A 329 3.02 -18.32 13.08
CA TRP A 329 2.63 -19.05 14.28
C TRP A 329 2.02 -20.38 13.89
N THR A 330 2.33 -21.44 14.64
CA THR A 330 1.74 -22.76 14.39
C THR A 330 1.13 -23.35 15.65
N ALA A 331 0.05 -24.10 15.46
CA ALA A 331 -0.58 -24.94 16.47
C ALA A 331 -0.83 -26.35 15.92
N LYS A 332 -0.59 -27.36 16.74
CA LYS A 332 -0.76 -28.78 16.42
C LYS A 332 -2.22 -29.14 16.23
N THR A 333 -3.11 -28.52 16.98
CA THR A 333 -4.56 -28.74 16.90
C THR A 333 -5.26 -27.61 16.16
N ASN A 334 -6.37 -27.94 15.49
CA ASN A 334 -7.27 -26.95 14.91
C ASN A 334 -8.59 -26.97 15.67
N SER A 335 -8.74 -26.04 16.61
CA SER A 335 -9.92 -25.95 17.48
C SER A 335 -11.06 -25.12 16.91
N ILE A 336 -10.86 -24.47 15.76
CA ILE A 336 -11.84 -23.55 15.15
C ILE A 336 -12.57 -24.21 14.00
N GLY A 337 -11.86 -25.04 13.24
CA GLY A 337 -12.39 -25.84 12.15
C GLY A 337 -13.03 -27.13 12.65
N PRO A 338 -13.70 -27.89 11.75
CA PRO A 338 -14.11 -29.25 12.03
C PRO A 338 -12.93 -30.11 12.51
N LYS A 339 -13.22 -31.18 13.26
CA LYS A 339 -12.20 -32.18 13.65
C LYS A 339 -11.45 -32.68 12.41
N ASP A 340 -10.16 -32.93 12.59
CA ASP A 340 -9.26 -33.43 11.54
C ASP A 340 -9.13 -32.50 10.31
N THR A 341 -9.22 -31.18 10.53
CA THR A 341 -8.96 -30.18 9.50
C THR A 341 -7.72 -29.35 9.82
N ALA A 342 -6.98 -28.95 8.79
CA ALA A 342 -5.95 -27.92 8.90
C ALA A 342 -6.54 -26.56 8.53
N SER A 343 -6.06 -25.49 9.17
CA SER A 343 -6.47 -24.13 8.86
C SER A 343 -5.28 -23.18 8.74
N ILE A 344 -5.45 -22.17 7.88
CA ILE A 344 -4.57 -21.01 7.80
C ILE A 344 -5.41 -19.78 8.09
N THR A 345 -4.94 -18.96 9.02
CA THR A 345 -5.46 -17.62 9.29
C THR A 345 -4.38 -16.60 8.97
N VAL A 346 -4.74 -15.52 8.29
CA VAL A 346 -3.83 -14.42 8.01
C VAL A 346 -4.40 -13.15 8.61
N ALA A 347 -3.63 -12.48 9.46
CA ALA A 347 -3.88 -11.10 9.85
C ALA A 347 -2.92 -10.22 9.02
N SER A 348 -3.45 -9.29 8.22
CA SER A 348 -2.67 -8.48 7.28
C SER A 348 -3.00 -7.01 7.45
N ASN A 349 -1.96 -6.18 7.62
CA ASN A 349 -2.07 -4.73 7.52
C ASN A 349 -1.69 -4.32 6.10
N SER A 350 -2.70 -3.94 5.31
CA SER A 350 -2.57 -3.72 3.87
C SER A 350 -3.16 -2.37 3.45
N GLU A 351 -2.65 -1.86 2.33
CA GLU A 351 -3.16 -0.70 1.61
C GLU A 351 -4.64 -0.84 1.19
N SER A 352 -5.19 -2.06 1.17
CA SER A 352 -6.59 -2.33 0.79
C SER A 352 -7.63 -1.53 1.60
N ILE A 353 -7.28 -1.07 2.79
CA ILE A 353 -8.12 -0.21 3.63
C ILE A 353 -8.41 1.16 2.98
N VAL A 354 -7.48 1.68 2.17
CA VAL A 354 -7.53 3.04 1.63
C VAL A 354 -8.82 3.30 0.86
N GLU A 355 -9.22 2.38 -0.03
CA GLU A 355 -10.44 2.57 -0.83
C GLU A 355 -11.72 2.63 0.02
N TYR A 356 -11.77 1.86 1.12
CA TYR A 356 -12.90 1.92 2.03
C TYR A 356 -12.95 3.28 2.75
N LEU A 357 -11.80 3.75 3.24
CA LEU A 357 -11.69 5.04 3.91
C LEU A 357 -12.04 6.19 2.96
N GLU A 358 -11.53 6.18 1.73
CA GLU A 358 -11.87 7.15 0.68
C GLU A 358 -13.39 7.14 0.40
N THR A 359 -13.99 5.96 0.26
CA THR A 359 -15.43 5.85 0.02
C THR A 359 -16.25 6.44 1.17
N VAL A 360 -15.86 6.18 2.42
CA VAL A 360 -16.53 6.75 3.60
C VAL A 360 -16.31 8.26 3.67
N TYR A 361 -15.08 8.71 3.42
CA TYR A 361 -14.68 10.12 3.44
C TYR A 361 -15.46 10.93 2.39
N GLU A 362 -15.40 10.55 1.12
CA GLU A 362 -16.03 11.26 0.00
C GLU A 362 -17.55 11.34 0.19
N ARG A 363 -18.19 10.21 0.50
CA ARG A 363 -19.65 10.17 0.69
C ARG A 363 -20.09 10.97 1.91
N SER A 364 -19.27 11.05 2.96
CA SER A 364 -19.54 11.90 4.11
C SER A 364 -19.31 13.38 3.79
N ARG A 365 -18.23 13.74 3.07
CA ARG A 365 -17.94 15.11 2.64
C ARG A 365 -19.05 15.68 1.76
N VAL A 366 -19.57 14.91 0.80
CA VAL A 366 -20.69 15.33 -0.05
C VAL A 366 -21.94 15.63 0.78
N LYS A 367 -22.28 14.77 1.74
CA LYS A 367 -23.43 14.99 2.64
C LYS A 367 -23.20 16.20 3.54
N PHE A 368 -21.98 16.41 4.00
CA PHE A 368 -21.62 17.49 4.92
C PHE A 368 -21.69 18.84 4.21
N ALA A 369 -21.16 18.94 2.99
CA ALA A 369 -21.28 20.12 2.13
C ALA A 369 -22.74 20.49 1.85
N ALA A 370 -23.61 19.48 1.67
CA ALA A 370 -25.05 19.67 1.51
C ALA A 370 -25.79 19.95 2.83
N LYS A 371 -25.10 19.98 3.98
CA LYS A 371 -25.65 20.09 5.34
C LYS A 371 -26.73 19.04 5.64
N ALA A 372 -26.66 17.89 4.97
CA ALA A 372 -27.66 16.84 5.08
C ALA A 372 -27.50 16.08 6.40
N TYR A 373 -28.62 15.83 7.08
CA TYR A 373 -28.74 15.05 8.33
C TYR A 373 -27.96 15.56 9.56
N LEU A 374 -27.24 16.68 9.49
CA LEU A 374 -26.44 17.23 10.60
C LEU A 374 -27.29 17.54 11.85
N HIS A 375 -28.54 17.97 11.66
CA HIS A 375 -29.47 18.25 12.76
C HIS A 375 -29.70 17.05 13.70
N TRP A 376 -29.58 15.81 13.19
CA TRP A 376 -29.68 14.60 14.03
C TRP A 376 -28.50 14.43 14.97
N TYR A 377 -27.32 14.96 14.63
CA TYR A 377 -26.10 14.90 15.44
C TYR A 377 -26.04 16.10 16.39
N ASN A 378 -26.31 17.30 15.87
CA ASN A 378 -26.34 18.55 16.64
C ASN A 378 -27.31 18.48 17.83
N LYS A 379 -28.44 17.78 17.67
CA LYS A 379 -29.42 17.56 18.74
C LYS A 379 -28.79 16.90 19.99
N TYR A 380 -27.78 16.07 19.83
CA TYR A 380 -27.14 15.33 20.92
C TYR A 380 -25.76 15.89 21.31
N GLY A 381 -25.34 17.00 20.70
CA GLY A 381 -24.14 17.74 21.10
C GLY A 381 -22.91 17.55 20.22
N VAL A 382 -23.02 16.80 19.12
CA VAL A 382 -21.96 16.75 18.10
C VAL A 382 -22.13 17.94 17.18
N THR A 383 -21.11 18.76 17.07
CA THR A 383 -21.06 20.00 16.31
C THR A 383 -20.45 19.77 14.93
N ASN A 384 -20.47 20.82 14.09
CA ASN A 384 -19.79 20.78 12.79
C ASN A 384 -18.26 20.70 12.95
N GLU A 385 -17.70 21.24 14.03
CA GLU A 385 -16.26 21.21 14.33
C GLU A 385 -15.80 19.77 14.58
N ASP A 386 -16.59 18.98 15.31
CA ASP A 386 -16.32 17.55 15.54
C ASP A 386 -16.28 16.75 14.22
N PHE A 387 -17.10 17.13 13.24
CA PHE A 387 -17.07 16.52 11.92
C PHE A 387 -15.82 16.90 11.13
N GLU A 388 -15.44 18.18 11.11
CA GLU A 388 -14.22 18.65 10.45
C GLU A 388 -12.99 17.94 11.03
N GLU A 389 -12.90 17.87 12.35
CA GLU A 389 -11.82 17.14 13.03
C GLU A 389 -11.81 15.65 12.66
N ALA A 390 -12.98 15.00 12.58
CA ALA A 390 -13.06 13.61 12.16
C ALA A 390 -12.66 13.41 10.70
N PHE A 391 -12.93 14.38 9.82
CA PHE A 391 -12.46 14.34 8.44
C PHE A 391 -10.94 14.47 8.36
N ASP A 392 -10.34 15.40 9.09
CA ASP A 392 -8.89 15.61 9.11
C ASP A 392 -8.16 14.34 9.56
N VAL A 393 -8.64 13.69 10.62
CA VAL A 393 -8.06 12.42 11.11
C VAL A 393 -8.16 11.32 10.05
N VAL A 394 -9.31 11.15 9.40
CA VAL A 394 -9.48 10.08 8.40
C VAL A 394 -8.67 10.36 7.14
N GLU A 395 -8.57 11.62 6.73
CA GLU A 395 -7.70 12.06 5.65
C GLU A 395 -6.23 11.78 5.95
N ASP A 396 -5.77 12.10 7.16
CA ASP A 396 -4.41 11.79 7.61
C ASP A 396 -4.12 10.28 7.56
N ILE A 397 -5.07 9.43 7.97
CA ILE A 397 -4.93 7.96 7.85
C ILE A 397 -4.74 7.58 6.38
N ILE A 398 -5.59 8.08 5.47
CA ILE A 398 -5.52 7.81 4.04
C ILE A 398 -4.15 8.21 3.48
N GLN A 399 -3.69 9.42 3.78
CA GLN A 399 -2.41 9.93 3.30
C GLN A 399 -1.23 9.14 3.86
N ASN A 400 -1.28 8.76 5.15
CA ASN A 400 -0.23 7.95 5.77
C ASN A 400 -0.12 6.56 5.11
N TYR A 401 -1.24 5.90 4.80
CA TYR A 401 -1.20 4.65 4.04
C TYR A 401 -0.64 4.87 2.62
N LYS A 402 -1.14 5.86 1.87
CA LYS A 402 -0.65 6.14 0.51
C LYS A 402 0.85 6.44 0.45
N ARG A 403 1.39 7.20 1.42
CA ARG A 403 2.82 7.53 1.51
C ARG A 403 3.71 6.30 1.69
N LEU A 404 3.24 5.26 2.38
CA LEU A 404 4.01 4.01 2.58
C LEU A 404 4.04 3.14 1.34
N PHE A 405 3.02 3.27 0.49
CA PHE A 405 2.83 2.47 -0.70
C PHE A 405 2.92 3.32 -1.95
N VAL A 406 3.74 4.38 -1.96
CA VAL A 406 3.99 5.18 -3.16
C VAL A 406 4.43 4.24 -4.27
N ARG A 407 3.45 3.85 -5.08
CA ARG A 407 3.64 3.18 -6.34
C ARG A 407 4.22 4.29 -7.18
N VAL A 408 5.41 4.09 -7.71
CA VAL A 408 6.00 5.09 -8.59
C VAL A 408 5.25 5.08 -9.91
N THR A 409 4.06 5.64 -9.88
CA THR A 409 3.20 6.00 -11.00
C THR A 409 3.17 7.51 -11.02
N GLY A 410 4.33 8.11 -11.27
CA GLY A 410 4.50 9.53 -11.44
C GLY A 410 5.48 9.72 -12.58
N LEU A 411 5.08 10.46 -13.60
CA LEU A 411 5.99 10.97 -14.62
C LEU A 411 7.11 11.70 -13.88
N ILE A 412 8.37 11.36 -14.15
CA ILE A 412 9.51 12.05 -13.55
C ILE A 412 9.50 13.50 -14.05
N ASP A 413 9.34 14.47 -13.14
CA ASP A 413 9.62 15.88 -13.45
C ASP A 413 11.14 16.05 -13.53
N TRP A 414 11.66 15.89 -14.75
CA TRP A 414 13.09 16.02 -15.00
C TRP A 414 13.62 17.43 -14.75
N ALA A 415 12.80 18.48 -14.82
CA ALA A 415 13.24 19.85 -14.56
C ALA A 415 13.51 20.04 -13.05
N ALA A 416 12.59 19.59 -12.19
CA ALA A 416 12.78 19.58 -10.74
C ALA A 416 13.90 18.61 -10.31
N ALA A 417 13.99 17.44 -10.95
CA ALA A 417 15.02 16.45 -10.67
C ALA A 417 16.44 16.95 -11.02
N ILE A 418 16.62 17.65 -12.15
CA ILE A 418 17.92 18.25 -12.51
C ILE A 418 18.30 19.38 -11.55
N ALA A 419 17.34 20.22 -11.15
CA ALA A 419 17.58 21.33 -10.21
C ALA A 419 17.96 20.84 -8.81
N ALA A 420 17.35 19.76 -8.34
CA ALA A 420 17.66 19.13 -7.05
C ALA A 420 18.93 18.25 -7.10
N ALA A 421 19.21 17.61 -8.24
CA ALA A 421 20.31 16.68 -8.41
C ALA A 421 21.51 17.34 -9.12
N GLY A 422 22.30 18.11 -8.36
CA GLY A 422 23.70 18.35 -8.70
C GLY A 422 24.55 17.06 -8.74
N THR A 423 23.96 15.89 -8.46
CA THR A 423 24.62 14.60 -8.22
C THR A 423 24.22 13.47 -9.19
N ALA A 424 23.11 13.54 -9.93
CA ALA A 424 22.65 12.43 -10.78
C ALA A 424 23.64 12.08 -11.91
N ALA A 425 24.40 13.06 -12.41
CA ALA A 425 25.42 12.87 -13.43
C ALA A 425 26.61 11.98 -12.96
N SER A 426 26.79 11.79 -11.65
CA SER A 426 27.85 10.94 -11.09
C SER A 426 27.54 9.43 -11.12
N ALA A 427 26.28 9.05 -11.36
CA ALA A 427 25.85 7.65 -11.38
C ALA A 427 25.89 6.99 -12.75
N VAL A 428 25.97 7.79 -13.82
CA VAL A 428 26.10 7.27 -15.18
C VAL A 428 27.55 6.83 -15.38
N THR A 429 27.76 5.54 -15.55
CA THR A 429 29.11 4.98 -15.70
C THR A 429 29.63 5.16 -17.11
N SER A 430 30.93 5.49 -17.25
CA SER A 430 31.56 5.59 -18.57
C SER A 430 31.74 4.21 -19.18
N GLY A 431 31.22 4.03 -20.40
CA GLY A 431 31.40 2.83 -21.21
C GLY A 431 32.76 2.81 -21.92
N ALA A 432 32.98 1.78 -22.73
CA ALA A 432 34.31 1.49 -23.29
C ALA A 432 34.79 2.58 -24.25
N SER A 433 33.91 3.20 -25.04
CA SER A 433 34.29 4.25 -25.99
C SER A 433 34.73 5.55 -25.29
N VAL A 434 34.20 5.80 -24.10
CA VAL A 434 34.57 6.96 -23.26
C VAL A 434 35.86 6.65 -22.49
N LEU A 435 35.96 5.46 -21.87
CA LEU A 435 37.11 5.04 -21.06
C LEU A 435 38.39 4.83 -21.87
N ASN A 436 38.28 4.31 -23.09
CA ASN A 436 39.42 4.16 -23.98
C ASN A 436 39.95 5.49 -24.51
N GLY A 437 39.37 6.62 -24.07
CA GLY A 437 39.85 7.95 -24.38
C GLY A 437 40.07 8.11 -25.86
N LEU A 438 39.04 7.85 -26.67
CA LEU A 438 39.05 8.23 -28.09
C LEU A 438 39.40 9.71 -28.14
N LEU A 439 40.69 10.00 -28.31
CA LEU A 439 41.29 11.31 -28.47
C LEU A 439 40.77 11.84 -29.81
N GLY A 440 39.54 12.35 -29.77
CA GLY A 440 38.81 12.76 -30.95
C GLY A 440 39.54 13.92 -31.64
N GLY A 441 40.14 13.61 -32.79
CA GLY A 441 40.59 14.59 -33.78
C GLY A 441 41.61 15.63 -33.32
N SER A 442 42.60 15.26 -32.49
CA SER A 442 43.66 16.19 -32.04
C SER A 442 44.45 16.87 -33.18
N GLY A 443 44.38 16.32 -34.41
CA GLY A 443 44.98 16.89 -35.62
C GLY A 443 44.03 17.62 -36.58
N TYR A 444 42.72 17.71 -36.30
CA TYR A 444 41.75 18.33 -37.22
C TYR A 444 41.22 19.66 -36.69
N SER A 445 41.01 20.60 -37.61
CA SER A 445 40.51 21.95 -37.27
C SER A 445 39.02 21.97 -36.89
N VAL A 446 38.24 20.96 -37.31
CA VAL A 446 36.82 20.81 -36.96
C VAL A 446 36.53 19.39 -36.51
N VAL A 447 36.00 19.25 -35.30
CA VAL A 447 35.68 17.97 -34.63
C VAL A 447 34.35 18.11 -33.90
N CYS A 448 33.49 17.09 -34.02
CA CYS A 448 32.28 16.92 -33.21
C CYS A 448 32.42 15.63 -32.40
N THR A 449 32.45 15.75 -31.08
CA THR A 449 32.34 14.61 -30.17
C THR A 449 30.93 14.57 -29.62
N VAL A 450 30.23 13.46 -29.81
CA VAL A 450 28.84 13.30 -29.33
C VAL A 450 28.84 12.21 -28.26
N GLU A 451 28.55 12.59 -27.03
CA GLU A 451 28.34 11.70 -25.89
C GLU A 451 26.85 11.41 -25.74
N VAL A 452 26.49 10.13 -25.61
CA VAL A 452 25.11 9.66 -25.47
C VAL A 452 24.98 8.90 -24.17
N GLU A 453 24.09 9.38 -23.31
CA GLU A 453 23.76 8.76 -22.03
C GLU A 453 22.42 8.04 -22.11
N ASN A 454 22.39 6.79 -21.66
CA ASN A 454 21.17 6.00 -21.58
C ASN A 454 20.70 5.90 -20.13
N TRP A 455 19.65 6.64 -19.78
CA TRP A 455 19.07 6.61 -18.44
C TRP A 455 17.95 5.57 -18.33
N THR A 456 17.54 4.98 -19.44
CA THR A 456 16.48 3.96 -19.48
C THR A 456 17.01 2.58 -19.08
N LYS A 457 16.13 1.69 -18.63
CA LYS A 457 16.42 0.26 -18.42
C LYS A 457 16.60 -0.51 -19.74
N TYR A 458 16.22 0.10 -20.86
CA TYR A 458 16.28 -0.51 -22.18
C TYR A 458 17.64 -0.17 -22.82
N PRO A 459 18.43 -1.16 -23.26
CA PRO A 459 19.66 -0.84 -23.97
C PRO A 459 19.36 -0.12 -25.29
N LEU A 460 20.21 0.86 -25.64
CA LEU A 460 20.20 1.54 -26.93
C LEU A 460 20.98 0.68 -27.92
N ILE A 461 20.28 -0.09 -28.74
CA ILE A 461 20.83 -1.14 -29.61
C ILE A 461 20.75 -0.76 -31.09
N TYR A 462 21.47 -1.52 -31.94
CA TYR A 462 21.55 -1.30 -33.38
C TYR A 462 21.88 0.16 -33.75
N PRO A 463 23.04 0.67 -33.28
CA PRO A 463 23.49 2.01 -33.64
C PRO A 463 23.69 2.09 -35.15
N GLU A 464 23.20 3.16 -35.76
CA GLU A 464 23.47 3.47 -37.15
C GLU A 464 23.88 4.93 -37.25
N SER A 465 24.80 5.19 -38.17
CA SER A 465 25.21 6.55 -38.50
C SER A 465 25.26 6.74 -40.01
N TYR A 466 24.85 7.91 -40.44
CA TYR A 466 24.99 8.37 -41.81
C TYR A 466 25.77 9.69 -41.81
N ILE A 467 26.82 9.76 -42.63
CA ILE A 467 27.67 10.94 -42.76
C ILE A 467 27.36 11.63 -44.08
N ASN A 468 26.93 12.89 -44.02
CA ASN A 468 26.67 13.71 -45.20
C ASN A 468 27.92 14.52 -45.59
N GLY A 469 28.75 14.90 -44.61
CA GLY A 469 30.04 15.54 -44.84
C GLY A 469 31.01 15.30 -43.67
N GLY A 470 32.29 15.11 -44.00
CA GLY A 470 33.34 14.73 -43.03
C GLY A 470 33.52 13.22 -42.91
N ILE A 471 34.13 12.79 -41.81
CA ILE A 471 34.49 11.39 -41.53
C ILE A 471 34.11 11.06 -40.07
N ILE A 472 33.49 9.90 -39.86
CA ILE A 472 33.27 9.32 -38.53
C ILE A 472 34.49 8.49 -38.17
N GLN A 473 35.33 9.01 -37.28
CA GLN A 473 36.55 8.32 -36.82
C GLN A 473 36.22 7.20 -35.84
N ALA A 474 35.28 7.44 -34.94
CA ALA A 474 34.76 6.44 -34.02
C ALA A 474 33.25 6.35 -34.24
N PRO A 475 32.73 5.20 -34.71
CA PRO A 475 31.31 5.04 -34.97
C PRO A 475 30.51 4.92 -33.67
N PRO A 476 29.20 5.24 -33.70
CA PRO A 476 28.35 5.04 -32.54
C PRO A 476 28.24 3.56 -32.16
N VAL A 477 28.20 3.30 -30.86
CA VAL A 477 28.14 1.95 -30.27
C VAL A 477 26.86 1.76 -29.46
N VAL A 478 26.59 0.52 -29.04
CA VAL A 478 25.48 0.19 -28.14
C VAL A 478 25.68 0.87 -26.79
N VAL A 479 24.65 1.55 -26.28
CA VAL A 479 24.69 2.23 -24.96
C VAL A 479 23.85 1.45 -23.95
N ARG A 480 24.51 0.81 -22.98
CA ARG A 480 23.83 0.01 -21.96
C ARG A 480 23.06 0.89 -20.96
N PRO A 481 22.04 0.32 -20.27
CA PRO A 481 21.32 1.03 -19.21
C PRO A 481 22.25 1.63 -18.16
N GLY A 482 22.07 2.91 -17.84
CA GLY A 482 22.86 3.64 -16.83
C GLY A 482 24.31 3.91 -17.25
N GLN A 483 24.63 3.82 -18.54
CA GLN A 483 25.96 4.09 -19.09
C GLN A 483 25.95 5.24 -20.08
N ARG A 484 27.15 5.75 -20.36
CA ARG A 484 27.42 6.70 -21.44
C ARG A 484 28.47 6.16 -22.40
N GLU A 485 28.25 6.40 -23.68
CA GLU A 485 29.19 6.09 -24.76
C GLU A 485 29.35 7.34 -25.64
N GLN A 486 30.42 7.41 -26.41
CA GLN A 486 30.71 8.54 -27.30
C GLN A 486 31.09 8.08 -28.70
N PHE A 487 30.79 8.91 -29.68
CA PHE A 487 31.29 8.77 -31.05
C PHE A 487 31.90 10.10 -31.51
N VAL A 488 32.79 10.03 -32.49
CA VAL A 488 33.56 11.20 -32.93
C VAL A 488 33.53 11.30 -34.45
N ALA A 489 33.17 12.49 -34.93
CA ALA A 489 33.27 12.87 -36.32
C ALA A 489 34.18 14.10 -36.49
N HIS A 490 34.85 14.22 -37.63
CA HIS A 490 35.69 15.36 -37.96
C HIS A 490 35.58 15.72 -39.44
N LYS A 491 36.06 16.91 -39.81
CA LYS A 491 36.13 17.29 -41.22
C LYS A 491 37.08 16.41 -42.02
N THR A 492 36.84 16.31 -43.32
CA THR A 492 37.82 15.75 -44.25
C THR A 492 39.08 16.64 -44.27
N GLY A 493 40.25 16.03 -44.32
CA GLY A 493 41.51 16.76 -44.42
C GLY A 493 41.57 17.61 -45.69
N ASN A 494 42.16 18.80 -45.61
CA ASN A 494 42.38 19.71 -46.75
C ASN A 494 41.12 20.15 -47.51
N THR A 495 39.93 20.02 -46.93
CA THR A 495 38.69 20.58 -47.48
C THR A 495 38.19 21.73 -46.61
N ALA A 496 37.49 22.68 -47.24
CA ALA A 496 36.74 23.75 -46.56
C ALA A 496 35.34 23.27 -46.12
N THR A 497 35.19 21.96 -45.85
CA THR A 497 33.91 21.36 -45.43
C THR A 497 33.96 21.06 -43.93
N GLY A 498 32.83 21.24 -43.26
CA GLY A 498 32.64 20.87 -41.86
C GLY A 498 32.49 19.36 -41.64
N THR A 499 31.83 18.98 -40.54
CA THR A 499 31.32 17.62 -40.33
C THR A 499 29.84 17.66 -39.97
N TYR A 500 29.03 16.85 -40.65
CA TYR A 500 27.59 16.81 -40.44
C TYR A 500 26.98 15.48 -40.88
N GLY A 501 25.96 15.05 -40.16
CA GLY A 501 25.32 13.74 -40.36
C GLY A 501 24.30 13.42 -39.28
N THR A 502 23.84 12.16 -39.27
CA THR A 502 22.91 11.64 -38.28
C THR A 502 23.41 10.34 -37.65
N ALA A 503 23.04 10.13 -36.40
CA ALA A 503 23.26 8.89 -35.66
C ALA A 503 21.96 8.51 -34.97
N SER A 504 21.72 7.22 -34.78
CA SER A 504 20.46 6.74 -34.20
C SER A 504 20.61 5.40 -33.49
N TRP A 505 19.71 5.15 -32.54
CA TRP A 505 19.67 3.94 -31.73
C TRP A 505 18.25 3.46 -31.53
N LEU A 506 18.02 2.16 -31.67
CA LEU A 506 16.76 1.53 -31.30
C LEU A 506 16.72 1.38 -29.78
N ILE A 507 15.66 1.91 -29.16
CA ILE A 507 15.38 1.65 -27.75
C ILE A 507 14.80 0.23 -27.67
N SER A 508 15.55 -0.69 -27.07
CA SER A 508 15.19 -2.12 -27.08
C SER A 508 13.77 -2.36 -26.56
N SER A 509 13.03 -3.24 -27.24
CA SER A 509 11.70 -3.71 -26.83
C SER A 509 10.57 -2.67 -26.85
N THR A 510 10.81 -1.45 -27.34
CA THR A 510 9.78 -0.38 -27.42
C THR A 510 9.33 -0.09 -28.87
N GLY A 511 10.18 -0.43 -29.84
CA GLY A 511 9.97 -0.11 -31.26
C GLY A 511 10.19 1.37 -31.58
N LYS A 512 10.75 2.15 -30.66
CA LYS A 512 11.11 3.56 -30.81
C LYS A 512 12.59 3.71 -31.15
N ARG A 513 12.94 4.68 -31.99
CA ARG A 513 14.34 5.00 -32.33
C ARG A 513 14.66 6.44 -31.94
N ALA A 514 15.72 6.63 -31.16
CA ALA A 514 16.27 7.95 -30.87
C ALA A 514 17.20 8.35 -32.02
N VAL A 515 17.05 9.56 -32.54
CA VAL A 515 17.80 10.10 -33.68
C VAL A 515 18.50 11.39 -33.25
N VAL A 516 19.75 11.54 -33.64
CA VAL A 516 20.59 12.71 -33.35
C VAL A 516 21.16 13.21 -34.68
N MET A 517 21.02 14.51 -34.93
CA MET A 517 21.69 15.21 -36.03
C MET A 517 22.77 16.10 -35.46
N TRP A 518 23.96 16.12 -36.08
CA TRP A 518 24.99 17.11 -35.80
C TRP A 518 25.39 17.83 -37.08
N SER A 519 25.77 19.10 -36.94
CA SER A 519 26.44 19.88 -37.97
C SER A 519 27.45 20.83 -37.32
N CYS A 520 28.72 20.72 -37.71
CA CYS A 520 29.81 21.62 -37.34
C CYS A 520 30.43 22.19 -38.61
N PRO A 521 30.13 23.44 -38.99
CA PRO A 521 30.68 24.03 -40.22
C PRO A 521 32.19 24.34 -40.09
N TYR A 522 32.84 24.53 -41.25
CA TYR A 522 34.25 24.92 -41.32
C TYR A 522 34.49 26.39 -40.97
N SER A 523 33.58 27.29 -41.38
CA SER A 523 33.61 28.71 -41.03
C SER A 523 32.32 29.09 -40.30
N PHE A 524 32.46 30.02 -39.35
CA PHE A 524 31.35 30.60 -38.61
C PHE A 524 30.89 31.97 -39.17
N ASP A 525 31.42 32.41 -40.32
CA ASP A 525 31.05 33.69 -40.92
C ASP A 525 29.61 33.68 -41.48
N LEU A 526 29.14 32.52 -41.93
CA LEU A 526 27.81 32.32 -42.55
C LEU A 526 27.01 31.15 -41.94
N HIS A 527 27.63 30.36 -41.05
CA HIS A 527 27.03 29.15 -40.51
C HIS A 527 27.32 29.02 -39.00
N SER A 528 26.52 28.23 -38.29
CA SER A 528 26.75 27.94 -36.88
C SER A 528 26.67 26.43 -36.62
N ASN A 529 27.10 25.98 -35.44
CA ASN A 529 26.91 24.58 -35.07
C ASN A 529 25.41 24.31 -34.92
N GLU A 530 24.95 23.16 -35.40
CA GLU A 530 23.56 22.73 -35.26
C GLU A 530 23.46 21.35 -34.62
N LEU A 531 22.47 21.21 -33.74
CA LEU A 531 22.10 19.94 -33.12
C LEU A 531 20.61 19.68 -33.35
N GLY A 532 20.28 18.46 -33.75
CA GLY A 532 18.91 17.95 -33.77
C GLY A 532 18.77 16.74 -32.86
N VAL A 533 17.67 16.66 -32.12
CA VAL A 533 17.25 15.46 -31.38
C VAL A 533 15.85 15.04 -31.83
N GLY A 534 15.65 13.75 -32.03
CA GLY A 534 14.41 13.21 -32.57
C GLY A 534 14.03 11.84 -32.01
N LEU A 535 12.75 11.51 -32.14
CA LEU A 535 12.14 10.23 -31.81
C LEU A 535 11.26 9.78 -32.99
N THR A 536 11.38 8.51 -33.38
CA THR A 536 10.52 7.92 -34.42
C THR A 536 9.30 7.24 -33.83
N ASP A 537 8.23 7.11 -34.63
CA ASP A 537 7.08 6.28 -34.30
C ASP A 537 7.34 4.78 -34.61
N LYS A 538 6.54 3.92 -33.96
CA LYS A 538 6.70 2.46 -34.03
C LYS A 538 6.57 1.97 -35.48
N GLY A 539 7.62 1.34 -35.99
CA GLY A 539 7.65 0.79 -37.36
C GLY A 539 8.34 1.69 -38.41
N VAL A 540 8.80 2.88 -38.02
CA VAL A 540 9.55 3.79 -38.92
C VAL A 540 11.05 3.58 -38.71
N THR A 541 11.69 3.02 -39.73
CA THR A 541 13.13 2.70 -39.71
C THR A 541 13.87 3.17 -40.96
N GLN A 542 13.38 4.13 -41.77
CA GLN A 542 14.08 4.52 -43.01
C GLN A 542 15.07 5.68 -42.81
N HIS A 543 16.26 5.56 -43.42
CA HIS A 543 17.51 6.14 -42.91
C HIS A 543 18.14 7.31 -43.69
N LYS A 544 17.74 7.61 -44.94
CA LYS A 544 18.54 8.51 -45.81
C LYS A 544 18.22 10.00 -45.70
N ASP A 545 16.99 10.36 -45.35
CA ASP A 545 16.54 11.75 -45.46
C ASP A 545 16.46 12.49 -44.12
N TRP A 546 16.82 11.85 -42.99
CA TRP A 546 16.70 12.48 -41.66
C TRP A 546 17.56 13.74 -41.51
N PHE A 547 18.77 13.76 -42.09
CA PHE A 547 19.61 14.97 -42.04
C PHE A 547 18.90 16.13 -42.73
N GLN A 548 18.44 15.93 -43.97
CA GLN A 548 17.75 16.96 -44.74
C GLN A 548 16.45 17.37 -44.05
N GLN A 549 15.64 16.43 -43.56
CA GLN A 549 14.40 16.72 -42.83
C GLN A 549 14.65 17.58 -41.59
N MET A 550 15.68 17.24 -40.80
CA MET A 550 16.02 18.00 -39.60
C MET A 550 16.61 19.37 -39.93
N GLU A 551 17.42 19.48 -40.98
CA GLU A 551 18.05 20.72 -41.46
C GLU A 551 17.04 21.69 -42.07
N THR A 552 16.17 21.23 -42.98
CA THR A 552 15.18 22.08 -43.66
C THR A 552 13.87 22.26 -42.89
N GLY A 553 13.71 21.56 -41.76
CA GLY A 553 12.50 21.65 -40.94
C GLY A 553 11.25 20.99 -41.56
N THR A 554 11.42 20.19 -42.62
CA THR A 554 10.31 19.52 -43.30
C THR A 554 9.87 18.29 -42.53
N SER A 555 8.62 18.30 -42.08
CA SER A 555 8.00 17.17 -41.36
C SER A 555 7.66 16.05 -42.35
N GLY A 556 8.64 15.19 -42.65
CA GLY A 556 8.47 13.96 -43.42
C GLY A 556 8.14 12.75 -42.53
N SER A 557 7.38 11.80 -43.08
CA SER A 557 6.83 10.59 -42.46
C SER A 557 7.57 10.02 -41.23
N GLY A 558 7.03 10.28 -40.02
CA GLY A 558 7.26 9.46 -38.83
C GLY A 558 8.45 9.80 -37.93
N LEU A 559 9.11 10.96 -38.13
CA LEU A 559 10.17 11.47 -37.26
C LEU A 559 9.74 12.78 -36.58
N ASN A 560 9.58 12.76 -35.26
CA ASN A 560 9.37 13.96 -34.46
C ASN A 560 10.71 14.47 -33.95
N PHE A 561 11.04 15.74 -34.19
CA PHE A 561 12.36 16.28 -33.82
C PHE A 561 12.32 17.74 -33.38
N ARG A 562 13.39 18.17 -32.72
CA ARG A 562 13.69 19.55 -32.36
C ARG A 562 15.13 19.86 -32.78
N ARG A 563 15.34 21.00 -33.44
CA ARG A 563 16.65 21.52 -33.85
C ARG A 563 17.02 22.77 -33.06
N GLY A 564 18.31 22.93 -32.77
CA GLY A 564 18.90 24.15 -32.22
C GLY A 564 20.17 24.56 -32.95
N GLU A 565 20.37 25.86 -33.06
CA GLU A 565 21.60 26.51 -33.54
C GLU A 565 22.42 27.02 -32.36
N TYR A 566 23.76 26.92 -32.47
CA TYR A 566 24.74 27.11 -31.40
C TYR A 566 25.91 27.96 -31.92
N TYR A 567 25.72 29.28 -31.87
CA TYR A 567 26.73 30.26 -32.30
C TYR A 567 27.44 30.93 -31.12
N GLN A 568 26.71 31.72 -30.31
CA GLN A 568 27.27 32.43 -29.15
C GLN A 568 26.81 31.84 -27.79
N HIS A 569 25.68 31.14 -27.79
CA HIS A 569 25.07 30.61 -26.58
C HIS A 569 24.73 29.14 -26.74
N THR A 570 24.87 28.38 -25.66
CA THR A 570 24.41 27.00 -25.58
C THR A 570 22.97 26.96 -25.07
N LYS A 571 22.09 26.24 -25.76
CA LYS A 571 20.72 26.00 -25.31
C LYS A 571 20.44 24.51 -25.24
N THR A 572 19.64 24.09 -24.28
CA THR A 572 19.17 22.71 -24.24
C THR A 572 17.96 22.56 -25.15
N ILE A 573 18.00 21.59 -26.07
CA ILE A 573 16.86 21.18 -26.89
C ILE A 573 16.31 19.87 -26.35
N SER A 574 14.99 19.70 -26.36
CA SER A 574 14.35 18.46 -25.92
C SER A 574 13.16 18.11 -26.81
N ILE A 575 12.98 16.82 -27.07
CA ILE A 575 11.80 16.24 -27.71
C ILE A 575 11.26 15.14 -26.81
N LYS A 576 9.93 15.02 -26.74
CA LYS A 576 9.24 14.06 -25.90
C LYS A 576 8.12 13.35 -26.64
N ASP A 577 7.92 12.08 -26.33
CA ASP A 577 6.71 11.35 -26.71
C ASP A 577 5.93 10.88 -25.47
N SER A 578 5.20 9.76 -25.53
CA SER A 578 4.47 9.23 -24.37
C SER A 578 5.34 8.39 -23.42
N GLN A 579 6.56 8.00 -23.80
CA GLN A 579 7.41 7.07 -23.04
C GLN A 579 8.79 7.64 -22.73
N PHE A 580 9.35 8.42 -23.65
CA PHE A 580 10.74 8.88 -23.59
C PHE A 580 10.87 10.38 -23.84
N GLU A 581 11.92 10.93 -23.25
CA GLU A 581 12.44 12.26 -23.55
C GLU A 581 13.89 12.12 -24.06
N VAL A 582 14.20 12.81 -25.15
CA VAL A 582 15.56 12.94 -25.69
C VAL A 582 15.97 14.39 -25.60
N THR A 583 17.00 14.65 -24.80
CA THR A 583 17.56 15.97 -24.57
C THR A 583 18.93 16.09 -25.21
N GLY A 584 19.24 17.24 -25.80
CA GLY A 584 20.54 17.52 -26.42
C GLY A 584 21.05 18.92 -26.08
N ILE A 585 22.36 19.05 -25.94
CA ILE A 585 23.07 20.33 -25.87
C ILE A 585 24.41 20.21 -26.59
N MET A 586 24.87 21.28 -27.24
CA MET A 586 26.10 21.30 -28.02
C MET A 586 26.94 22.55 -27.72
N GLY A 587 28.26 22.41 -27.78
CA GLY A 587 29.20 23.54 -27.69
C GLY A 587 29.27 24.37 -28.97
N THR A 588 29.74 25.60 -28.86
CA THR A 588 29.78 26.60 -29.94
C THR A 588 31.10 26.66 -30.72
N SER A 589 32.12 25.89 -30.32
CA SER A 589 33.45 25.92 -30.96
C SER A 589 33.56 24.94 -32.14
N HIS A 590 34.61 25.08 -32.95
CA HIS A 590 34.95 24.08 -33.98
C HIS A 590 35.36 22.72 -33.41
N LYS A 591 35.66 22.62 -32.11
CA LYS A 591 35.83 21.35 -31.37
C LYS A 591 34.63 21.13 -30.47
N ALA A 592 33.46 21.00 -31.10
CA ALA A 592 32.19 20.90 -30.40
C ALA A 592 32.08 19.58 -29.62
N LYS A 593 31.55 19.68 -28.41
CA LYS A 593 31.08 18.53 -27.64
C LYS A 593 29.56 18.62 -27.55
N ALA A 594 28.87 17.59 -28.01
CA ALA A 594 27.44 17.42 -27.85
C ALA A 594 27.17 16.36 -26.79
N ARG A 595 26.20 16.64 -25.92
CA ARG A 595 25.73 15.70 -24.89
C ARG A 595 24.26 15.41 -25.15
N ILE A 596 23.95 14.13 -25.35
CA ILE A 596 22.62 13.61 -25.61
C ILE A 596 22.21 12.72 -24.44
N ILE A 597 20.99 12.88 -23.97
CA ILE A 597 20.46 12.10 -22.85
C ILE A 597 19.11 11.52 -23.25
N VAL A 598 18.99 10.20 -23.21
CA VAL A 598 17.73 9.47 -23.45
C VAL A 598 17.17 9.02 -22.11
N ARG A 599 15.97 9.47 -21.76
CA ARG A 599 15.35 9.27 -20.44
C ARG A 599 13.94 8.72 -20.56
N PRO A 600 13.51 7.87 -19.62
CA PRO A 600 12.12 7.45 -19.54
C PRO A 600 11.29 8.48 -18.76
N PHE A 601 9.97 8.48 -18.95
CA PHE A 601 9.07 9.19 -18.04
C PHE A 601 8.71 8.40 -16.79
N GLU A 602 8.65 7.07 -16.88
CA GLU A 602 8.35 6.22 -15.74
C GLU A 602 9.62 5.79 -14.99
N LEU A 603 9.60 5.86 -13.65
CA LEU A 603 10.73 5.35 -12.84
C LEU A 603 10.95 3.85 -13.03
N ASN A 604 9.89 3.09 -13.30
CA ASN A 604 9.98 1.67 -13.62
C ASN A 604 10.82 1.40 -14.86
N ASP A 605 10.92 2.38 -15.75
CA ASP A 605 11.68 2.32 -17.00
C ASP A 605 13.07 2.96 -16.85
N LEU A 606 13.42 3.46 -15.66
CA LEU A 606 14.76 3.97 -15.34
C LEU A 606 15.75 2.82 -15.13
N ALA A 607 17.01 3.03 -15.51
CA ALA A 607 18.09 2.09 -15.21
C ALA A 607 18.24 1.89 -13.69
N ASP A 608 18.41 0.64 -13.26
CA ASP A 608 18.47 0.30 -11.83
C ASP A 608 19.59 1.02 -11.08
N SER A 609 20.71 1.29 -11.75
CA SER A 609 21.83 2.07 -11.19
C SER A 609 21.47 3.52 -10.86
N LEU A 610 20.44 4.07 -11.51
CA LEU A 610 20.00 5.45 -11.33
C LEU A 610 18.81 5.57 -10.36
N LYS A 611 18.03 4.50 -10.15
CA LYS A 611 16.85 4.50 -9.26
C LYS A 611 17.17 4.95 -7.84
N VAL A 612 18.26 4.45 -7.26
CA VAL A 612 18.70 4.76 -5.88
C VAL A 612 18.99 6.25 -5.68
N GLN A 613 19.39 6.97 -6.73
CA GLN A 613 19.65 8.40 -6.65
C GLN A 613 18.41 9.25 -6.90
N VAL A 614 17.49 8.78 -7.75
CA VAL A 614 16.23 9.47 -8.07
C VAL A 614 15.19 9.30 -6.95
N GLU A 615 15.24 8.21 -6.17
CA GLU A 615 14.39 8.00 -4.98
C GLU A 615 14.59 9.04 -3.86
N LYS A 616 15.65 9.87 -3.92
CA LYS A 616 15.90 10.98 -2.98
C LYS A 616 15.26 12.30 -3.41
N ILE A 617 14.60 12.34 -4.56
CA ILE A 617 14.04 13.56 -5.16
C ILE A 617 12.58 13.71 -4.72
N PRO A 618 12.14 14.88 -4.24
CA PRO A 618 10.73 15.12 -3.92
C PRO A 618 9.89 14.97 -5.19
N ILE A 619 8.98 13.99 -5.20
CA ILE A 619 8.03 13.77 -6.30
C ILE A 619 6.88 14.74 -6.11
N VAL A 620 6.57 15.54 -7.14
CA VAL A 620 5.36 16.39 -7.17
C VAL A 620 4.18 15.49 -7.52
N GLY A 621 3.14 15.52 -6.68
CA GLY A 621 1.92 14.71 -6.83
C GLY A 621 0.93 15.23 -7.86
#